data_AF-A0A3D3FXU2-F1
#
_entry.id   AF-A0A3D3FXU2-F1
#
_cell.length_a   1.000
_cell.length_b   1.000
_cell.length_c   1.000
_cell.angle_alpha   90.00
_cell.angle_beta   90.00
_cell.angle_gamma   90.00
#
_symmetry.space_group_name_H-M   'P 1'
#
loop_
_entity.id
_entity.type
_entity.pdbx_description
1 polymer ?
#
loop_
_entity_poly.entity_id
_entity_poly.type
_entity_poly.pdbx_seq_one_letter_code
_entity_poly.pdbx_strand_id
1 'polypeptide(L)'
;MNNPKIVDATASSTLPTQEEYFAKRQLKQGAVGWLLLVGLGVAYVISGDFAGWNFGLAQGGWGGMFIATVVVAVMYLCMCLSMSEMATMLPTAGGGYSFARTAFGPFGGYLTGTAILIEYSIAPAAIACFIGAYCESLFGVGGWIIYLVCYLVFMGIHLKGAGEALKIIFVITAIAAVALLVFIIAMIPHFNSANLFNIAVSDKAGASAFLPMGYLGIWAAVPYAIWFFLAVEGVPLAAEEAKDPTRSLPRGLIGSMLILAAFALLILFLGAGAAGANQLKDSGAPLVDALVAVYGEHTRLAGFVNFVGLAGLIASFFSIIYAYSRQIFALSRAGY
;
A
#
# COMPACT_ATOMS: atom_id res chain seq x y z
N MET A 1 18.20 -43.78 63.59
CA MET A 1 18.44 -44.18 62.19
C MET A 1 17.35 -43.55 61.34
N ASN A 2 17.75 -42.68 60.41
CA ASN A 2 16.89 -41.90 59.53
C ASN A 2 16.03 -42.78 58.64
N ASN A 3 14.72 -42.53 58.62
CA ASN A 3 13.83 -42.96 57.56
C ASN A 3 13.68 -41.77 56.59
N PRO A 4 14.10 -41.86 55.32
CA PRO A 4 14.02 -40.73 54.41
C PRO A 4 12.56 -40.49 54.03
N LYS A 5 12.12 -39.23 54.16
CA LYS A 5 10.84 -38.77 53.63
C LYS A 5 10.87 -38.93 52.10
N ILE A 6 9.94 -39.73 51.59
CA ILE A 6 9.57 -39.72 50.18
C ILE A 6 9.00 -38.31 49.91
N VAL A 7 9.72 -37.52 49.12
CA VAL A 7 9.23 -36.24 48.62
C VAL A 7 8.33 -36.57 47.45
N ASP A 8 7.04 -36.27 47.58
CA ASP A 8 6.05 -36.36 46.50
C ASP A 8 6.52 -35.50 45.31
N ALA A 9 7.00 -36.17 44.26
CA ALA A 9 7.28 -35.57 42.96
C ALA A 9 5.97 -35.51 42.16
N THR A 10 5.07 -34.60 42.53
CA THR A 10 3.88 -34.27 41.74
C THR A 10 3.76 -32.76 41.50
N ALA A 11 4.88 -32.13 41.13
CA ALA A 11 4.80 -30.89 40.37
C ALA A 11 4.68 -31.26 38.88
N SER A 12 3.46 -31.52 38.43
CA SER A 12 3.18 -31.54 36.99
C SER A 12 3.39 -30.11 36.47
N SER A 13 4.55 -29.85 35.86
CA SER A 13 4.66 -28.74 34.93
C SER A 13 3.79 -29.09 33.74
N THR A 14 2.50 -28.79 33.82
CA THR A 14 1.56 -28.94 32.72
C THR A 14 2.04 -28.02 31.62
N LEU A 15 2.76 -28.57 30.64
CA LEU A 15 2.95 -27.93 29.34
C LEU A 15 1.56 -27.47 28.89
N PRO A 16 1.38 -26.21 28.47
CA PRO A 16 0.09 -25.73 28.03
C PRO A 16 -0.46 -26.69 26.98
N THR A 17 -1.73 -27.09 27.12
CA THR A 17 -2.39 -27.92 26.11
C THR A 17 -2.30 -27.21 24.77
N GLN A 18 -2.28 -27.95 23.65
CA GLN A 18 -2.27 -27.33 22.31
C GLN A 18 -3.38 -26.27 22.18
N GLU A 19 -4.55 -26.54 22.75
CA GLU A 19 -5.66 -25.59 22.81
C GLU A 19 -5.35 -24.31 23.59
N GLU A 20 -4.76 -24.39 24.79
CA GLU A 20 -4.34 -23.19 25.54
C GLU A 20 -3.22 -22.42 24.83
N TYR A 21 -2.30 -23.13 24.17
CA TYR A 21 -1.24 -22.55 23.37
C TYR A 21 -1.79 -21.77 22.16
N PHE A 22 -2.79 -22.31 21.47
CA PHE A 22 -3.45 -21.63 20.35
C PHE A 22 -4.41 -20.53 20.82
N ALA A 23 -5.14 -20.72 21.93
CA ALA A 23 -6.07 -19.73 22.49
C ALA A 23 -5.38 -18.43 22.90
N LYS A 24 -4.18 -18.51 23.49
CA LYS A 24 -3.35 -17.33 23.80
C LYS A 24 -2.81 -16.60 22.57
N ARG A 25 -2.93 -17.18 21.37
CA ARG A 25 -2.44 -16.65 20.10
C ARG A 25 -3.55 -16.24 19.13
N GLN A 26 -4.81 -16.20 19.59
CA GLN A 26 -5.91 -15.68 18.78
C GLN A 26 -5.98 -14.15 18.90
N LEU A 27 -6.19 -13.46 17.77
CA LEU A 27 -6.42 -12.01 17.73
C LEU A 27 -7.80 -11.68 18.32
N LYS A 28 -7.98 -10.44 18.80
CA LYS A 28 -9.28 -9.98 19.34
C LYS A 28 -10.33 -9.98 18.22
N GLN A 29 -11.26 -10.93 18.28
CA GLN A 29 -12.33 -11.07 17.30
C GLN A 29 -13.35 -9.94 17.37
N GLY A 30 -13.89 -9.54 16.23
CA GLY A 30 -15.15 -8.79 16.15
C GLY A 30 -15.07 -7.26 16.17
N ALA A 31 -13.87 -6.66 16.19
CA ALA A 31 -13.69 -5.22 16.35
C ALA A 31 -13.81 -4.41 15.03
N VAL A 32 -13.65 -5.05 13.86
CA VAL A 32 -13.47 -4.35 12.58
C VAL A 32 -14.68 -4.54 11.65
N GLY A 33 -15.40 -3.45 11.34
CA GLY A 33 -16.48 -3.43 10.35
C GLY A 33 -15.98 -3.23 8.91
N TRP A 34 -16.85 -3.43 7.92
CA TRP A 34 -16.48 -3.33 6.49
C TRP A 34 -15.91 -1.96 6.08
N LEU A 35 -16.40 -0.85 6.66
CA LEU A 35 -15.86 0.49 6.40
C LEU A 35 -14.41 0.65 6.88
N LEU A 36 -14.08 0.04 8.03
CA LEU A 36 -12.71 0.03 8.54
C LEU A 36 -11.80 -0.81 7.63
N LEU A 37 -12.30 -1.91 7.06
CA LEU A 37 -11.55 -2.70 6.08
C LEU A 37 -11.33 -1.96 4.76
N VAL A 38 -12.32 -1.18 4.29
CA VAL A 38 -12.12 -0.28 3.14
C VAL A 38 -11.01 0.72 3.46
N GLY A 39 -11.09 1.39 4.61
CA GLY A 39 -10.06 2.35 5.02
C GLY A 39 -8.69 1.71 5.20
N LEU A 40 -8.62 0.47 5.68
CA LEU A 40 -7.37 -0.29 5.77
C LEU A 40 -6.80 -0.61 4.39
N GLY A 41 -7.64 -1.03 3.44
CA GLY A 41 -7.23 -1.25 2.05
C GLY A 41 -6.68 0.02 1.41
N VAL A 42 -7.37 1.14 1.59
CA VAL A 42 -6.85 2.45 1.16
C VAL A 42 -5.55 2.78 1.88
N ALA A 43 -5.43 2.53 3.19
CA ALA A 43 -4.22 2.82 3.97
C ALA A 43 -3.00 2.08 3.45
N TYR A 44 -3.14 0.81 3.03
CA TYR A 44 -2.06 0.04 2.45
C TYR A 44 -1.49 0.67 1.18
N VAL A 45 -2.34 1.28 0.37
CA VAL A 45 -1.99 1.69 -0.99
C VAL A 45 -1.74 3.20 -1.12
N ILE A 46 -2.39 4.04 -0.31
CA ILE A 46 -2.50 5.49 -0.52
C ILE A 46 -1.16 6.21 -0.74
N SER A 47 -0.04 5.70 -0.21
CA SER A 47 1.30 6.21 -0.53
C SER A 47 1.61 6.24 -2.03
N GLY A 48 1.14 5.26 -2.78
CA GLY A 48 1.28 5.16 -4.23
C GLY A 48 0.43 6.14 -5.01
N ASP A 49 -0.63 6.72 -4.42
CA ASP A 49 -1.33 7.87 -4.99
C ASP A 49 -0.49 9.16 -4.86
N PHE A 50 0.30 9.26 -3.80
CA PHE A 50 1.17 10.42 -3.52
C PHE A 50 2.50 10.39 -4.28
N ALA A 51 3.04 9.22 -4.62
CA ALA A 51 4.36 9.09 -5.25
C ALA A 51 4.56 7.73 -5.94
N GLY A 52 5.56 7.65 -6.81
CA GLY A 52 5.98 6.39 -7.46
C GLY A 52 5.36 6.19 -8.85
N TRP A 53 4.08 6.51 -9.01
CA TRP A 53 3.39 6.42 -10.31
C TRP A 53 3.97 7.36 -11.38
N ASN A 54 4.44 8.54 -10.97
CA ASN A 54 4.86 9.62 -11.84
C ASN A 54 6.11 9.27 -12.66
N PHE A 55 7.01 8.43 -12.14
CA PHE A 55 8.18 7.94 -12.87
C PHE A 55 7.79 7.12 -14.11
N GLY A 56 6.58 6.55 -14.14
CA GLY A 56 6.02 5.91 -15.33
C GLY A 56 5.79 6.88 -16.49
N LEU A 57 5.60 8.18 -16.23
CA LEU A 57 5.50 9.20 -17.27
C LEU A 57 6.80 9.33 -18.07
N ALA A 58 7.96 9.13 -17.44
CA ALA A 58 9.25 9.13 -18.15
C ALA A 58 9.37 7.93 -19.09
N GLN A 59 8.72 6.81 -18.76
CA GLN A 59 8.82 5.55 -19.51
C GLN A 59 7.77 5.43 -20.62
N GLY A 60 6.56 5.91 -20.40
CA GLY A 60 5.43 5.75 -21.31
C GLY A 60 4.85 7.06 -21.86
N GLY A 61 5.26 8.22 -21.35
CA GLY A 61 4.48 9.45 -21.45
C GLY A 61 3.13 9.32 -20.73
N TRP A 62 2.28 10.34 -20.86
CA TRP A 62 0.97 10.29 -20.22
C TRP A 62 0.08 9.18 -20.82
N GLY A 63 0.00 9.05 -22.15
CA GLY A 63 -0.86 8.05 -22.78
C GLY A 63 -0.41 6.61 -22.48
N GLY A 64 0.90 6.35 -22.45
CA GLY A 64 1.43 5.04 -22.09
C GLY A 64 1.16 4.68 -20.63
N MET A 65 1.38 5.63 -19.72
CA MET A 65 1.07 5.48 -18.29
C MET A 65 -0.44 5.32 -18.06
N PHE A 66 -1.29 6.03 -18.79
CA PHE A 66 -2.75 5.90 -18.71
C PHE A 66 -3.23 4.51 -19.13
N ILE A 67 -2.76 4.01 -20.28
CA ILE A 67 -3.10 2.64 -20.72
C ILE A 67 -2.59 1.62 -19.70
N ALA A 68 -1.35 1.76 -19.23
CA ALA A 68 -0.79 0.88 -18.21
C ALA A 68 -1.65 0.89 -16.92
N THR A 69 -2.08 2.07 -16.47
CA THR A 69 -2.95 2.23 -15.29
C THR A 69 -4.29 1.54 -15.47
N VAL A 70 -4.92 1.64 -16.65
CA VAL A 70 -6.18 0.94 -16.94
C VAL A 70 -5.98 -0.57 -16.93
N VAL A 71 -4.92 -1.07 -17.58
CA VAL A 71 -4.61 -2.51 -17.61
C VAL A 71 -4.37 -3.05 -16.20
N VAL A 72 -3.57 -2.35 -15.40
CA VAL A 72 -3.27 -2.73 -14.01
C VAL A 72 -4.52 -2.63 -13.14
N ALA A 73 -5.35 -1.60 -13.30
CA ALA A 73 -6.61 -1.47 -12.56
C ALA A 73 -7.55 -2.64 -12.83
N VAL A 74 -7.68 -3.07 -14.09
CA VAL A 74 -8.49 -4.26 -14.44
C VAL A 74 -7.89 -5.52 -13.81
N MET A 75 -6.57 -5.68 -13.89
CA MET A 75 -5.86 -6.82 -13.28
C MET A 75 -6.10 -6.89 -11.76
N TYR A 76 -5.92 -5.79 -11.04
CA TYR A 76 -6.14 -5.70 -9.59
C TYR A 76 -7.61 -5.85 -9.21
N LEU A 77 -8.54 -5.34 -10.02
CA LEU A 77 -9.97 -5.55 -9.80
C LEU A 77 -10.33 -7.04 -9.91
N CYS A 78 -9.87 -7.73 -10.96
CA CYS A 78 -10.06 -9.17 -11.10
C CYS A 78 -9.45 -9.92 -9.91
N MET A 79 -8.24 -9.56 -9.49
CA MET A 79 -7.60 -10.12 -8.30
C MET A 79 -8.44 -9.92 -7.04
N CYS A 80 -8.94 -8.70 -6.80
CA CYS A 80 -9.77 -8.37 -5.64
C CYS A 80 -11.09 -9.14 -5.64
N LEU A 81 -11.72 -9.32 -6.81
CA LEU A 81 -12.95 -10.11 -6.95
C LEU A 81 -12.68 -11.59 -6.63
N SER A 82 -11.63 -12.19 -7.20
CA SER A 82 -11.25 -13.58 -6.90
C SER A 82 -10.87 -13.76 -5.43
N MET A 83 -10.10 -12.82 -4.85
CA MET A 83 -9.76 -12.85 -3.42
C MET A 83 -10.98 -12.69 -2.53
N SER A 84 -11.96 -11.89 -2.94
CA SER A 84 -13.22 -11.72 -2.20
C SER A 84 -13.96 -13.05 -2.10
N GLU A 85 -14.09 -13.80 -3.20
CA GLU A 85 -14.72 -15.12 -3.19
C GLU A 85 -13.96 -16.10 -2.29
N MET A 86 -12.64 -16.20 -2.46
CA MET A 86 -11.81 -17.11 -1.66
C MET A 86 -11.83 -16.76 -0.16
N ALA A 87 -11.82 -15.47 0.20
CA ALA A 87 -11.87 -15.01 1.58
C ALA A 87 -13.19 -15.37 2.28
N THR A 88 -14.29 -15.49 1.53
CA THR A 88 -15.58 -15.96 2.07
C THR A 88 -15.65 -17.47 2.24
N MET A 89 -15.01 -18.23 1.35
CA MET A 89 -14.93 -19.69 1.45
C MET A 89 -13.96 -20.16 2.53
N LEU A 90 -12.85 -19.45 2.70
CA LEU A 90 -11.76 -19.78 3.61
C LEU A 90 -11.34 -18.54 4.43
N PRO A 91 -12.14 -18.12 5.43
CA PRO A 91 -11.85 -16.96 6.26
C PRO A 91 -10.70 -17.27 7.25
N THR A 92 -9.49 -17.38 6.70
CA THR A 92 -8.25 -17.61 7.44
C THR A 92 -7.32 -16.41 7.25
N ALA A 93 -6.56 -16.03 8.27
CA ALA A 93 -5.68 -14.85 8.21
C ALA A 93 -4.44 -14.99 7.30
N GLY A 94 -4.33 -16.06 6.50
CA GLY A 94 -3.13 -16.35 5.70
C GLY A 94 -3.06 -15.63 4.34
N GLY A 95 -4.03 -14.78 4.00
CA GLY A 95 -4.03 -13.99 2.77
C GLY A 95 -3.85 -14.81 1.48
N GLY A 96 -3.22 -14.21 0.46
CA GLY A 96 -2.97 -14.86 -0.84
C GLY A 96 -2.18 -16.16 -0.75
N TYR A 97 -1.27 -16.26 0.23
CA TYR A 97 -0.50 -17.48 0.51
C TYR A 97 -1.42 -18.68 0.84
N SER A 98 -2.41 -18.48 1.71
CA SER A 98 -3.30 -19.56 2.11
C SER A 98 -4.15 -20.05 0.95
N PHE A 99 -4.60 -19.14 0.08
CA PHE A 99 -5.36 -19.50 -1.11
C PHE A 99 -4.53 -20.33 -2.10
N ALA A 100 -3.29 -19.90 -2.37
CA ALA A 100 -2.37 -20.63 -3.25
C ALA A 100 -1.99 -22.01 -2.67
N ARG A 101 -1.80 -22.11 -1.35
CA ARG A 101 -1.52 -23.39 -0.69
C ARG A 101 -2.68 -24.37 -0.85
N THR A 102 -3.92 -23.90 -0.67
CA THR A 102 -5.10 -24.76 -0.80
C THR A 102 -5.30 -25.25 -2.24
N ALA A 103 -5.06 -24.40 -3.24
CA ALA A 103 -5.27 -24.74 -4.64
C ALA A 103 -4.14 -25.60 -5.24
N PHE A 104 -2.88 -25.28 -4.94
CA PHE A 104 -1.69 -25.83 -5.60
C PHE A 104 -0.73 -26.56 -4.65
N GLY A 105 -1.17 -26.83 -3.42
CA GLY A 105 -0.37 -27.50 -2.40
C GLY A 105 0.80 -26.66 -1.87
N PRO A 106 1.75 -27.30 -1.17
CA PRO A 106 2.85 -26.58 -0.51
C PRO A 106 3.71 -25.74 -1.45
N PHE A 107 3.94 -26.19 -2.69
CA PHE A 107 4.77 -25.45 -3.64
C PHE A 107 4.13 -24.13 -4.09
N GLY A 108 2.84 -24.14 -4.43
CA GLY A 108 2.12 -22.91 -4.77
C GLY A 108 2.03 -21.94 -3.59
N GLY A 109 1.82 -22.47 -2.39
CA GLY A 109 1.93 -21.69 -1.15
C GLY A 109 3.33 -21.05 -1.01
N TYR A 110 4.39 -21.83 -1.12
CA TYR A 110 5.78 -21.33 -1.02
C TYR A 110 6.06 -20.19 -2.00
N LEU A 111 5.71 -20.36 -3.29
CA LEU A 111 5.95 -19.36 -4.33
C LEU A 111 5.20 -18.06 -4.03
N THR A 112 3.89 -18.13 -3.83
CA THR A 112 3.08 -16.93 -3.56
C THR A 112 3.48 -16.27 -2.23
N GLY A 113 3.74 -17.08 -1.21
CA GLY A 113 4.16 -16.61 0.10
C GLY A 113 5.47 -15.84 0.05
N THR A 114 6.46 -16.38 -0.65
CA THR A 114 7.78 -15.75 -0.82
C THR A 114 7.69 -14.50 -1.69
N ALA A 115 6.88 -14.50 -2.76
CA ALA A 115 6.67 -13.32 -3.59
C ALA A 115 6.08 -12.15 -2.79
N ILE A 116 5.03 -12.39 -2.01
CA ILE A 116 4.43 -11.38 -1.12
C ILE A 116 5.44 -10.92 -0.06
N LEU A 117 6.28 -11.82 0.45
CA LEU A 117 7.29 -11.46 1.45
C LEU A 117 8.34 -10.51 0.86
N ILE A 118 8.80 -10.76 -0.37
CA ILE A 118 9.73 -9.90 -1.09
C ILE A 118 9.09 -8.53 -1.34
N GLU A 119 7.84 -8.50 -1.81
CA GLU A 119 7.06 -7.29 -2.01
C GLU A 119 6.98 -6.45 -0.72
N TYR A 120 6.51 -7.03 0.38
CA TYR A 120 6.39 -6.34 1.66
C TYR A 120 7.73 -5.97 2.31
N SER A 121 8.84 -6.55 1.85
CA SER A 121 10.19 -6.12 2.27
C SER A 121 10.67 -4.89 1.51
N ILE A 122 10.40 -4.83 0.21
CA ILE A 122 10.91 -3.78 -0.70
C ILE A 122 10.00 -2.55 -0.70
N ALA A 123 8.68 -2.73 -0.65
CA ALA A 123 7.73 -1.62 -0.72
C ALA A 123 7.94 -0.57 0.39
N PRO A 124 8.16 -0.93 1.68
CA PRO A 124 8.48 0.07 2.70
C PRO A 124 9.77 0.84 2.39
N ALA A 125 10.78 0.19 1.82
CA ALA A 125 12.04 0.86 1.48
C ALA A 125 11.81 1.96 0.42
N ALA A 126 11.01 1.67 -0.61
CA ALA A 126 10.63 2.67 -1.60
C ALA A 126 9.76 3.80 -1.01
N ILE A 127 8.81 3.48 -0.13
CA ILE A 127 7.99 4.49 0.55
C ILE A 127 8.86 5.37 1.45
N ALA A 128 9.89 4.83 2.11
CA ALA A 128 10.84 5.63 2.89
C ALA A 128 11.57 6.65 2.00
N CYS A 129 11.93 6.28 0.76
CA CYS A 129 12.46 7.21 -0.22
C CYS A 129 11.48 8.34 -0.53
N PHE A 130 10.19 8.05 -0.72
CA PHE A 130 9.15 9.06 -0.95
C PHE A 130 8.96 9.96 0.27
N ILE A 131 8.96 9.39 1.48
CA ILE A 131 8.93 10.15 2.73
C ILE A 131 10.09 11.15 2.79
N GLY A 132 11.31 10.73 2.44
CA GLY A 132 12.45 11.64 2.40
C GLY A 132 12.33 12.73 1.33
N ALA A 133 11.71 12.45 0.17
CA ALA A 133 11.46 13.47 -0.84
C ALA A 133 10.44 14.51 -0.38
N TYR A 134 9.38 14.09 0.32
CA TYR A 134 8.39 15.01 0.91
C TYR A 134 9.00 15.82 2.06
N CYS A 135 9.83 15.20 2.92
CA CYS A 135 10.57 15.89 3.97
C CYS A 135 11.58 16.90 3.40
N GLU A 136 12.28 16.57 2.31
CA GLU A 136 13.17 17.51 1.62
C GLU A 136 12.38 18.72 1.10
N SER A 137 11.25 18.48 0.44
CA SER A 137 10.37 19.57 -0.06
C SER A 137 9.81 20.44 1.07
N LEU A 138 9.50 19.88 2.24
CA LEU A 138 8.85 20.60 3.34
C LEU A 138 9.83 21.27 4.31
N PHE A 139 10.95 20.63 4.59
CA PHE A 139 11.89 21.01 5.65
C PHE A 139 13.32 21.23 5.14
N GLY A 140 13.61 20.93 3.87
CA GLY A 140 14.98 20.95 3.32
C GLY A 140 15.86 19.83 3.88
N VAL A 141 15.26 18.74 4.36
CA VAL A 141 15.97 17.58 4.93
C VAL A 141 15.42 16.27 4.38
N GLY A 142 16.23 15.56 3.63
CA GLY A 142 15.90 14.27 3.02
C GLY A 142 17.04 13.25 3.14
N GLY A 143 17.04 12.28 2.22
CA GLY A 143 18.07 11.26 2.11
C GLY A 143 18.07 10.21 3.24
N TRP A 144 19.20 9.50 3.36
CA TRP A 144 19.31 8.27 4.15
C TRP A 144 19.00 8.43 5.65
N ILE A 145 19.21 9.62 6.20
CA ILE A 145 18.92 9.91 7.62
C ILE A 145 17.42 9.79 7.88
N ILE A 146 16.58 10.36 7.01
CA ILE A 146 15.13 10.26 7.13
C ILE A 146 14.69 8.79 7.02
N TYR A 147 15.27 8.03 6.09
CA TYR A 147 14.93 6.62 5.91
C TYR A 147 15.24 5.82 7.18
N LEU A 148 16.44 6.01 7.75
CA LEU A 148 16.86 5.36 8.98
C LEU A 148 15.93 5.71 10.15
N VAL A 149 15.61 6.99 10.33
CA VAL A 149 14.71 7.45 11.41
C VAL A 149 13.32 6.84 11.25
N CYS A 150 12.76 6.82 10.04
CA CYS A 150 11.48 6.17 9.78
C CYS A 150 11.50 4.70 10.20
N TYR A 151 12.50 3.93 9.76
CA TYR A 151 12.62 2.53 10.15
C TYR A 151 12.75 2.35 11.68
N LEU A 152 13.64 3.09 12.33
CA LEU A 152 13.85 2.97 13.78
C LEU A 152 12.58 3.28 14.58
N VAL A 153 11.88 4.37 14.23
CA VAL A 153 10.65 4.79 14.91
C VAL A 153 9.55 3.76 14.70
N PHE A 154 9.25 3.39 13.46
CA PHE A 154 8.11 2.52 13.17
C PHE A 154 8.36 1.07 13.58
N MET A 155 9.58 0.55 13.45
CA MET A 155 9.93 -0.76 14.03
C MET A 155 9.77 -0.72 15.56
N GLY A 156 10.25 0.35 16.22
CA GLY A 156 10.09 0.52 17.67
C GLY A 156 8.62 0.54 18.12
N ILE A 157 7.74 1.20 17.34
CA ILE A 157 6.29 1.18 17.59
C ILE A 157 5.72 -0.24 17.44
N HIS A 158 6.08 -0.95 16.37
CA HIS A 158 5.60 -2.31 16.13
C HIS A 158 6.02 -3.29 17.24
N LEU A 159 7.24 -3.14 17.78
CA LEU A 159 7.73 -3.97 18.89
C LEU A 159 6.95 -3.77 20.20
N LYS A 160 6.37 -2.59 20.43
CA LYS A 160 5.55 -2.30 21.62
C LYS A 160 4.09 -2.77 21.49
N GLY A 161 3.66 -3.14 20.29
CA GLY A 161 2.31 -3.63 19.98
C GLY A 161 1.52 -2.68 19.09
N ALA A 162 1.09 -3.17 17.92
CA ALA A 162 0.45 -2.38 16.87
C ALA A 162 -1.07 -2.15 17.04
N GLY A 163 -1.70 -2.72 18.08
CA GLY A 163 -3.17 -2.77 18.20
C GLY A 163 -3.86 -1.40 18.21
N GLU A 164 -3.37 -0.45 19.03
CA GLU A 164 -3.94 0.92 19.05
C GLU A 164 -3.50 1.74 17.83
N ALA A 165 -2.34 1.43 17.25
CA ALA A 165 -1.80 2.14 16.09
C ALA A 165 -2.65 1.94 14.83
N LEU A 166 -3.37 0.81 14.69
CA LEU A 166 -4.30 0.59 13.57
C LEU A 166 -5.50 1.55 13.59
N LYS A 167 -6.02 1.94 14.75
CA LYS A 167 -7.11 2.93 14.81
C LYS A 167 -6.61 4.31 14.40
N ILE A 168 -5.39 4.65 14.82
CA ILE A 168 -4.74 5.91 14.46
C ILE A 168 -4.48 5.94 12.96
N ILE A 169 -4.03 4.82 12.36
CA ILE A 169 -3.76 4.75 10.91
C ILE A 169 -4.99 5.01 10.07
N PHE A 170 -6.17 4.55 10.53
CA PHE A 170 -7.42 4.83 9.85
C PHE A 170 -7.73 6.34 9.79
N VAL A 171 -7.54 7.05 10.91
CA VAL A 171 -7.74 8.51 10.95
C VAL A 171 -6.72 9.23 10.05
N ILE A 172 -5.45 8.83 10.12
CA ILE A 172 -4.40 9.39 9.27
C ILE A 172 -4.72 9.18 7.78
N THR A 173 -5.18 7.99 7.42
CA THR A 173 -5.56 7.64 6.03
C THR A 173 -6.74 8.48 5.56
N ALA A 174 -7.75 8.71 6.41
CA ALA A 174 -8.87 9.56 6.07
C ALA A 174 -8.43 11.01 5.80
N ILE A 175 -7.51 11.54 6.61
CA ILE A 175 -6.93 12.88 6.41
C ILE A 175 -6.11 12.91 5.11
N ALA A 176 -5.32 11.87 4.84
CA ALA A 176 -4.58 11.74 3.59
C ALA A 176 -5.49 11.70 2.36
N ALA A 177 -6.61 10.97 2.41
CA ALA A 177 -7.60 10.96 1.33
C ALA A 177 -8.24 12.35 1.12
N VAL A 178 -8.45 13.12 2.19
CA VAL A 178 -8.88 14.53 2.07
C VAL A 178 -7.84 15.37 1.34
N ALA A 179 -6.53 15.18 1.61
CA ALA A 179 -5.50 15.89 0.86
C ALA A 179 -5.47 15.53 -0.63
N LEU A 180 -5.72 14.27 -1.00
CA LEU A 180 -5.90 13.87 -2.40
C LEU A 180 -7.10 14.57 -3.05
N LEU A 181 -8.24 14.66 -2.35
CA LEU A 181 -9.41 15.40 -2.84
C LEU A 181 -9.12 16.90 -3.00
N VAL A 182 -8.42 17.50 -2.05
CA VAL A 182 -8.00 18.91 -2.13
C VAL A 182 -7.08 19.13 -3.33
N PHE A 183 -6.11 18.24 -3.55
CA PHE A 183 -5.25 18.26 -4.73
C PHE A 183 -6.07 18.17 -6.02
N ILE A 184 -6.95 17.16 -6.14
CA ILE A 184 -7.80 16.93 -7.30
C ILE A 184 -8.61 18.19 -7.63
N ILE A 185 -9.29 18.77 -6.64
CA ILE A 185 -10.14 19.96 -6.84
C ILE A 185 -9.30 21.17 -7.26
N ALA A 186 -8.14 21.36 -6.64
CA ALA A 186 -7.27 22.50 -6.96
C ALA A 186 -6.65 22.42 -8.36
N MET A 187 -6.46 21.23 -8.91
CA MET A 187 -5.88 21.09 -10.25
C MET A 187 -6.88 21.39 -11.38
N ILE A 188 -8.19 21.28 -11.13
CA ILE A 188 -9.25 21.49 -12.14
C ILE A 188 -9.13 22.85 -12.87
N PRO A 189 -9.05 24.02 -12.21
CA PRO A 189 -9.00 25.31 -12.90
C PRO A 189 -7.75 25.55 -13.75
N HIS A 190 -6.69 24.77 -13.54
CA HIS A 190 -5.42 24.90 -14.26
C HIS A 190 -5.26 23.88 -15.39
N PHE A 191 -6.28 23.06 -15.64
CA PHE A 191 -6.20 21.99 -16.61
C PHE A 191 -6.03 22.51 -18.04
N ASN A 192 -5.02 22.00 -18.74
CA ASN A 192 -4.80 22.22 -20.16
C ASN A 192 -4.37 20.91 -20.83
N SER A 193 -5.12 20.43 -21.80
CA SER A 193 -4.84 19.15 -22.47
C SER A 193 -3.46 19.08 -23.14
N ALA A 194 -2.88 20.21 -23.54
CA ALA A 194 -1.53 20.25 -24.09
C ALA A 194 -0.46 19.76 -23.10
N ASN A 195 -0.69 19.95 -21.80
CA ASN A 195 0.22 19.52 -20.73
C ASN A 195 0.31 17.99 -20.61
N LEU A 196 -0.72 17.25 -21.03
CA LEU A 196 -0.68 15.78 -21.06
C LEU A 196 0.36 15.26 -22.06
N PHE A 197 0.59 15.99 -23.15
CA PHE A 197 1.38 15.54 -24.29
C PHE A 197 2.69 16.33 -24.45
N ASN A 198 3.15 17.00 -23.39
CA ASN A 198 4.33 17.88 -23.43
C ASN A 198 5.68 17.15 -23.26
N ILE A 199 5.69 15.82 -23.37
CA ILE A 199 6.92 15.01 -23.43
C ILE A 199 7.29 14.84 -24.91
N ALA A 200 8.56 15.10 -25.23
CA ALA A 200 9.07 14.99 -26.59
C ALA A 200 8.86 13.57 -27.16
N VAL A 201 8.39 13.51 -28.41
CA VAL A 201 8.18 12.27 -29.13
C VAL A 201 9.53 11.69 -29.55
N SER A 202 9.77 10.42 -29.23
CA SER A 202 10.99 9.69 -29.60
C SER A 202 10.89 9.08 -31.00
N ASP A 203 12.00 8.53 -31.50
CA ASP A 203 12.05 7.80 -32.77
C ASP A 203 11.67 6.30 -32.64
N LYS A 204 11.09 5.90 -31.49
CA LYS A 204 10.71 4.51 -31.22
C LYS A 204 9.51 4.08 -32.07
N ALA A 205 9.40 2.77 -32.32
CA ALA A 205 8.25 2.22 -33.04
C ALA A 205 6.91 2.54 -32.36
N GLY A 206 5.97 3.11 -33.13
CA GLY A 206 4.67 3.54 -32.61
C GLY A 206 4.69 4.85 -31.83
N ALA A 207 5.80 5.59 -31.85
CA ALA A 207 5.89 6.86 -31.16
C ALA A 207 4.95 7.92 -31.77
N SER A 208 4.27 8.65 -30.89
CA SER A 208 3.33 9.71 -31.26
C SER A 208 3.20 10.70 -30.09
N ALA A 209 2.49 11.80 -30.26
CA ALA A 209 2.21 12.73 -29.16
C ALA A 209 1.51 12.05 -27.97
N PHE A 210 0.65 11.06 -28.24
CA PHE A 210 -0.04 10.28 -27.20
C PHE A 210 0.88 9.22 -26.57
N LEU A 211 1.72 8.54 -27.38
CA LEU A 211 2.69 7.54 -26.94
C LEU A 211 4.12 8.01 -27.27
N PRO A 212 4.69 8.99 -26.56
CA PRO A 212 5.99 9.57 -26.95
C PRO A 212 7.12 8.54 -26.90
N MET A 213 6.96 7.47 -26.12
CA MET A 213 7.93 6.38 -25.96
C MET A 213 7.58 5.12 -26.78
N GLY A 214 6.61 5.21 -27.69
CA GLY A 214 6.16 4.09 -28.53
C GLY A 214 5.42 2.99 -27.75
N TYR A 215 5.12 1.87 -28.41
CA TYR A 215 4.31 0.80 -27.83
C TYR A 215 4.94 0.13 -26.62
N LEU A 216 6.28 -0.01 -26.62
CA LEU A 216 7.00 -0.58 -25.48
C LEU A 216 6.96 0.33 -24.25
N GLY A 217 6.71 1.64 -24.43
CA GLY A 217 6.53 2.58 -23.33
C GLY A 217 5.32 2.25 -22.45
N ILE A 218 4.28 1.61 -23.00
CA ILE A 218 3.12 1.13 -22.23
C ILE A 218 3.58 0.09 -21.20
N TRP A 219 4.32 -0.93 -21.66
CA TRP A 219 4.81 -2.00 -20.81
C TRP A 219 5.86 -1.52 -19.81
N ALA A 220 6.71 -0.58 -20.21
CA ALA A 220 7.70 0.03 -19.32
C ALA A 220 7.05 0.89 -18.20
N ALA A 221 5.82 1.37 -18.41
CA ALA A 221 5.07 2.11 -17.39
C ALA A 221 4.31 1.21 -16.39
N VAL A 222 4.09 -0.08 -16.71
CA VAL A 222 3.33 -1.02 -15.86
C VAL A 222 3.84 -1.11 -14.42
N PRO A 223 5.16 -1.25 -14.14
CA PRO A 223 5.65 -1.31 -12.76
C PRO A 223 5.31 -0.07 -11.93
N TYR A 224 5.20 1.09 -12.59
CA TYR A 224 4.84 2.35 -11.94
C TYR A 224 3.34 2.47 -11.75
N ALA A 225 2.53 1.97 -12.70
CA ALA A 225 1.08 1.91 -12.55
C ALA A 225 0.64 0.99 -11.39
N ILE A 226 1.43 -0.04 -11.06
CA ILE A 226 1.20 -0.92 -9.91
C ILE A 226 1.19 -0.14 -8.59
N TRP A 227 1.95 0.96 -8.47
CA TRP A 227 1.96 1.76 -7.24
C TRP A 227 0.56 2.26 -6.83
N PHE A 228 -0.33 2.52 -7.78
CA PHE A 228 -1.71 2.94 -7.47
C PHE A 228 -2.57 1.87 -6.77
N PHE A 229 -2.13 0.60 -6.75
CA PHE A 229 -2.94 -0.52 -6.27
C PHE A 229 -2.18 -1.50 -5.36
N LEU A 230 -0.86 -1.38 -5.28
CA LEU A 230 0.02 -2.29 -4.55
C LEU A 230 -0.36 -2.38 -3.06
N ALA A 231 -0.37 -3.60 -2.53
CA ALA A 231 -0.71 -3.98 -1.15
C ALA A 231 -2.20 -4.00 -0.78
N VAL A 232 -3.14 -3.77 -1.70
CA VAL A 232 -4.59 -3.94 -1.44
C VAL A 232 -4.94 -5.39 -1.05
N GLU A 233 -4.15 -6.36 -1.51
CA GLU A 233 -4.19 -7.78 -1.14
C GLU A 233 -3.86 -8.03 0.35
N GLY A 234 -3.44 -7.02 1.09
CA GLY A 234 -3.23 -7.06 2.54
C GLY A 234 -4.53 -7.02 3.35
N VAL A 235 -5.67 -6.60 2.77
CA VAL A 235 -6.97 -6.50 3.47
C VAL A 235 -7.40 -7.83 4.13
N PRO A 236 -7.30 -9.00 3.47
CA PRO A 236 -7.62 -10.29 4.08
C PRO A 236 -6.78 -10.65 5.31
N LEU A 237 -5.62 -10.04 5.53
CA LEU A 237 -4.80 -10.27 6.73
C LEU A 237 -5.49 -9.78 8.01
N ALA A 238 -6.51 -8.92 7.90
CA ALA A 238 -7.34 -8.47 9.01
C ALA A 238 -8.62 -9.33 9.18
N ALA A 239 -8.74 -10.47 8.48
CA ALA A 239 -9.93 -11.34 8.52
C ALA A 239 -10.31 -11.78 9.95
N GLU A 240 -9.32 -12.15 10.77
CA GLU A 240 -9.54 -12.61 12.16
C GLU A 240 -10.10 -11.52 13.09
N GLU A 241 -9.92 -10.24 12.73
CA GLU A 241 -10.40 -9.09 13.52
C GLU A 241 -11.74 -8.56 12.99
N ALA A 242 -12.19 -9.04 11.82
CA ALA A 242 -13.42 -8.60 11.17
C ALA A 242 -14.68 -9.13 11.89
N LYS A 243 -15.69 -8.27 12.02
CA LYS A 243 -16.96 -8.57 12.70
C LYS A 243 -17.80 -9.62 11.97
N ASP A 244 -17.84 -9.53 10.65
CA ASP A 244 -18.47 -10.52 9.77
C ASP A 244 -17.54 -10.69 8.56
N PRO A 245 -16.54 -11.58 8.62
CA PRO A 245 -15.55 -11.75 7.56
C PRO A 245 -16.19 -12.06 6.21
N THR A 246 -17.27 -12.85 6.20
CA THR A 246 -17.97 -13.30 4.98
C THR A 246 -18.59 -12.16 4.18
N ARG A 247 -18.98 -11.06 4.84
CA ARG A 247 -19.55 -9.89 4.15
C ARG A 247 -18.61 -8.69 4.14
N SER A 248 -17.76 -8.57 5.16
CA SER A 248 -16.94 -7.39 5.37
C SER A 248 -15.67 -7.42 4.52
N LEU A 249 -15.05 -8.58 4.31
CA LEU A 249 -13.85 -8.71 3.47
C LEU A 249 -14.13 -8.38 1.99
N PRO A 250 -15.18 -8.95 1.34
CA PRO A 250 -15.51 -8.58 -0.03
C PRO A 250 -15.78 -7.08 -0.21
N ARG A 251 -16.55 -6.49 0.71
CA ARG A 251 -16.85 -5.05 0.69
C ARG A 251 -15.60 -4.21 0.92
N GLY A 252 -14.70 -4.67 1.79
CA GLY A 252 -13.40 -4.04 2.05
C GLY A 252 -12.52 -3.99 0.80
N LEU A 253 -12.31 -5.14 0.15
CA LEU A 253 -11.51 -5.28 -1.06
C LEU A 253 -12.08 -4.49 -2.23
N ILE A 254 -13.36 -4.71 -2.56
CA ILE A 254 -14.00 -4.03 -3.71
C ILE A 254 -14.10 -2.53 -3.44
N GLY A 255 -14.49 -2.13 -2.22
CA GLY A 255 -14.63 -0.72 -1.86
C GLY A 255 -13.31 0.03 -1.91
N SER A 256 -12.23 -0.54 -1.37
CA SER A 256 -10.89 0.07 -1.46
C SER A 256 -10.41 0.16 -2.89
N MET A 257 -10.54 -0.92 -3.68
CA MET A 257 -10.16 -0.95 -5.09
C MET A 257 -10.85 0.14 -5.92
N LEU A 258 -12.17 0.34 -5.73
CA LEU A 258 -12.91 1.37 -6.46
C LEU A 258 -12.47 2.79 -6.08
N ILE A 259 -12.20 3.05 -4.80
CA ILE A 259 -11.70 4.36 -4.33
C ILE A 259 -10.31 4.63 -4.92
N LEU A 260 -9.40 3.65 -4.84
CA LEU A 260 -8.05 3.76 -5.35
C LEU A 260 -8.04 3.95 -6.87
N ALA A 261 -8.89 3.23 -7.61
CA ALA A 261 -9.01 3.42 -9.06
C ALA A 261 -9.50 4.84 -9.41
N ALA A 262 -10.43 5.39 -8.64
CA ALA A 262 -10.89 6.76 -8.84
C ALA A 262 -9.78 7.77 -8.57
N PHE A 263 -9.03 7.63 -7.47
CA PHE A 263 -7.89 8.49 -7.17
C PHE A 263 -6.79 8.38 -8.23
N ALA A 264 -6.39 7.17 -8.60
CA ALA A 264 -5.38 6.92 -9.61
C ALA A 264 -5.69 7.64 -10.93
N LEU A 265 -6.92 7.48 -11.45
CA LEU A 265 -7.34 8.11 -12.71
C LEU A 265 -7.40 9.64 -12.59
N LEU A 266 -7.96 10.16 -11.49
CA LEU A 266 -8.09 11.60 -11.28
C LEU A 266 -6.72 12.27 -11.09
N ILE A 267 -5.82 11.67 -10.31
CA ILE A 267 -4.47 12.18 -10.04
C ILE A 267 -3.64 12.15 -11.31
N LEU A 268 -3.62 11.02 -12.04
CA LEU A 268 -2.88 10.89 -13.29
C LEU A 268 -3.38 11.88 -14.35
N PHE A 269 -4.69 12.05 -14.47
CA PHE A 269 -5.28 12.94 -15.47
C PHE A 269 -5.14 14.42 -15.11
N LEU A 270 -5.58 14.82 -13.91
CA LEU A 270 -5.57 16.23 -13.51
C LEU A 270 -4.17 16.69 -13.13
N GLY A 271 -3.37 15.87 -12.47
CA GLY A 271 -1.98 16.20 -12.13
C GLY A 271 -1.16 16.51 -13.37
N ALA A 272 -1.09 15.56 -14.31
CA ALA A 272 -0.37 15.78 -15.56
C ALA A 272 -1.02 16.84 -16.45
N GLY A 273 -2.36 16.95 -16.45
CA GLY A 273 -3.09 17.91 -17.28
C GLY A 273 -2.98 19.35 -16.80
N ALA A 274 -2.79 19.60 -15.51
CA ALA A 274 -2.56 20.96 -15.02
C ALA A 274 -1.07 21.30 -14.91
N ALA A 275 -0.23 20.43 -14.36
CA ALA A 275 1.20 20.73 -14.13
C ALA A 275 2.12 20.35 -15.31
N GLY A 276 1.70 19.45 -16.20
CA GLY A 276 2.54 18.92 -17.28
C GLY A 276 3.14 17.56 -16.98
N ALA A 277 2.96 16.60 -17.90
CA ALA A 277 3.55 15.27 -17.79
C ALA A 277 5.09 15.33 -17.70
N ASN A 278 5.73 16.23 -18.46
CA ASN A 278 7.17 16.41 -18.45
C ASN A 278 7.71 16.98 -17.12
N GLN A 279 6.91 17.78 -16.41
CA GLN A 279 7.27 18.34 -15.10
C GLN A 279 7.24 17.26 -14.01
N LEU A 280 6.24 16.38 -14.04
CA LEU A 280 6.02 15.40 -12.98
C LEU A 280 6.91 14.16 -13.11
N LYS A 281 7.42 13.84 -14.30
CA LYS A 281 8.09 12.56 -14.57
C LYS A 281 9.32 12.28 -13.70
N ASP A 282 10.01 13.34 -13.24
CA ASP A 282 11.24 13.25 -12.44
C ASP A 282 11.04 13.71 -10.99
N SER A 283 9.80 14.06 -10.61
CA SER A 283 9.49 14.59 -9.28
C SER A 283 9.56 13.53 -8.19
N GLY A 284 10.20 13.86 -7.06
CA GLY A 284 10.14 13.05 -5.84
C GLY A 284 8.86 13.26 -5.03
N ALA A 285 8.18 14.40 -5.20
CA ALA A 285 6.95 14.77 -4.51
C ALA A 285 5.92 15.31 -5.52
N PRO A 286 5.39 14.46 -6.42
CA PRO A 286 4.71 14.90 -7.64
C PRO A 286 3.46 15.74 -7.38
N LEU A 287 2.69 15.46 -6.33
CA LEU A 287 1.50 16.25 -5.99
C LEU A 287 1.88 17.64 -5.46
N VAL A 288 3.00 17.75 -4.73
CA VAL A 288 3.49 19.02 -4.19
C VAL A 288 4.05 19.87 -5.33
N ASP A 289 4.91 19.28 -6.16
CA ASP A 289 5.54 19.97 -7.29
C ASP A 289 4.50 20.39 -8.32
N ALA A 290 3.45 19.58 -8.53
CA ALA A 290 2.31 19.94 -9.36
C ALA A 290 1.60 21.22 -8.87
N LEU A 291 1.34 21.32 -7.56
CA LEU A 291 0.70 22.49 -6.96
C LEU A 291 1.62 23.71 -7.02
N VAL A 292 2.92 23.53 -6.79
CA VAL A 292 3.92 24.59 -6.91
C VAL A 292 4.00 25.10 -8.35
N ALA A 293 3.92 24.22 -9.35
CA ALA A 293 3.98 24.60 -10.75
C ALA A 293 2.82 25.52 -11.18
N VAL A 294 1.63 25.34 -10.59
CA VAL A 294 0.43 26.09 -11.00
C VAL A 294 0.06 27.25 -10.06
N TYR A 295 0.48 27.19 -8.78
CA TYR A 295 0.19 28.23 -7.78
C TYR A 295 1.42 28.98 -7.24
N GLY A 296 2.64 28.47 -7.45
CA GLY A 296 3.91 29.06 -7.01
C GLY A 296 4.54 28.39 -5.77
N GLU A 297 5.82 28.69 -5.52
CA GLU A 297 6.69 28.02 -4.53
C GLU A 297 6.26 28.16 -3.06
N HIS A 298 5.42 29.15 -2.73
CA HIS A 298 5.01 29.44 -1.34
C HIS A 298 3.51 29.30 -1.10
N THR A 299 2.85 28.49 -1.94
CA THR A 299 1.41 28.29 -1.81
C THR A 299 1.09 27.49 -0.55
N ARG A 300 0.25 28.04 0.33
CA ARG A 300 -0.24 27.33 1.53
C ARG A 300 -0.88 25.97 1.20
N LEU A 301 -1.47 25.86 0.01
CA LEU A 301 -2.06 24.64 -0.51
C LEU A 301 -1.03 23.53 -0.71
N ALA A 302 0.11 23.84 -1.34
CA ALA A 302 1.20 22.89 -1.54
C ALA A 302 1.79 22.45 -0.20
N GLY A 303 1.99 23.38 0.74
CA GLY A 303 2.45 23.06 2.10
C GLY A 303 1.46 22.16 2.87
N PHE A 304 0.16 22.41 2.75
CA PHE A 304 -0.88 21.56 3.35
C PHE A 304 -0.87 20.14 2.76
N VAL A 305 -0.87 20.01 1.43
CA VAL A 305 -0.85 18.71 0.75
C VAL A 305 0.45 17.97 1.02
N ASN A 306 1.59 18.66 1.10
CA ASN A 306 2.86 18.06 1.49
C ASN A 306 2.78 17.48 2.92
N PHE A 307 2.43 18.30 3.90
CA PHE A 307 2.36 17.89 5.31
C PHE A 307 1.38 16.73 5.54
N VAL A 308 0.19 16.79 4.93
CA VAL A 308 -0.80 15.72 5.05
C VAL A 308 -0.44 14.50 4.21
N GLY A 309 0.14 14.69 3.03
CA GLY A 309 0.63 13.62 2.17
C GLY A 309 1.74 12.81 2.83
N LEU A 310 2.62 13.46 3.59
CA LEU A 310 3.60 12.79 4.44
C LEU A 310 2.94 11.83 5.44
N ALA A 311 1.80 12.23 6.01
CA ALA A 311 1.02 11.36 6.91
C ALA A 311 0.43 10.16 6.14
N GLY A 312 -0.02 10.35 4.89
CA GLY A 312 -0.46 9.27 4.00
C GLY A 312 0.66 8.28 3.66
N LEU A 313 1.86 8.76 3.32
CA LEU A 313 3.04 7.93 3.09
C LEU A 313 3.39 7.11 4.35
N ILE A 314 3.36 7.76 5.51
CA ILE A 314 3.55 7.10 6.81
C ILE A 314 2.48 6.04 7.06
N ALA A 315 1.23 6.27 6.66
CA ALA A 315 0.14 5.32 6.84
C ALA A 315 0.38 4.01 6.11
N SER A 316 0.79 4.07 4.83
CA SER A 316 1.14 2.86 4.07
C SER A 316 2.42 2.22 4.58
N PHE A 317 3.45 3.01 4.90
CA PHE A 317 4.70 2.48 5.46
C PHE A 317 4.46 1.67 6.74
N PHE A 318 3.67 2.22 7.67
CA PHE A 318 3.25 1.53 8.88
C PHE A 318 2.47 0.25 8.56
N SER A 319 1.45 0.35 7.70
CA SER A 319 0.55 -0.77 7.40
C SER A 319 1.30 -1.92 6.73
N ILE A 320 2.19 -1.64 5.78
CA ILE A 320 2.95 -2.69 5.08
C ILE A 320 3.97 -3.37 6.01
N ILE A 321 4.63 -2.64 6.91
CA ILE A 321 5.49 -3.27 7.96
C ILE A 321 4.67 -4.20 8.86
N TYR A 322 3.44 -3.79 9.20
CA TYR A 322 2.52 -4.63 9.94
C TYR A 322 2.18 -5.91 9.16
N ALA A 323 1.81 -5.80 7.89
CA ALA A 323 1.51 -6.94 7.02
C ALA A 323 2.72 -7.88 6.83
N TYR A 324 3.92 -7.32 6.66
CA TYR A 324 5.18 -8.05 6.57
C TYR A 324 5.39 -8.98 7.76
N SER A 325 5.21 -8.45 8.99
CA SER A 325 5.40 -9.23 10.22
C SER A 325 4.42 -10.42 10.32
N ARG A 326 3.16 -10.22 9.89
CA ARG A 326 2.13 -11.26 9.85
C ARG A 326 2.43 -12.32 8.81
N GLN A 327 2.90 -11.90 7.64
CA GLN A 327 3.24 -12.80 6.55
C GLN A 327 4.38 -13.74 6.95
N ILE A 328 5.46 -13.23 7.56
CA ILE A 328 6.56 -14.05 8.07
C ILE A 328 6.05 -15.08 9.08
N PHE A 329 5.26 -14.63 10.06
CA PHE A 329 4.73 -15.51 11.10
C PHE A 329 3.83 -16.61 10.52
N ALA A 330 3.01 -16.29 9.52
CA ALA A 330 2.16 -17.26 8.83
C ALA A 330 2.99 -18.31 8.07
N LEU A 331 4.03 -17.88 7.34
CA LEU A 331 4.92 -18.78 6.60
C LEU A 331 5.73 -19.69 7.54
N SER A 332 6.28 -19.15 8.63
CA SER A 332 7.04 -19.95 9.59
C SER A 332 6.19 -21.02 10.27
N ARG A 333 4.91 -20.71 10.57
CA ARG A 333 3.96 -21.71 11.11
C ARG A 333 3.57 -22.77 10.09
N ALA A 334 3.60 -22.41 8.80
CA ALA A 334 3.24 -23.28 7.71
C ALA A 334 4.35 -24.28 7.30
N GLY A 335 5.58 -24.07 7.77
CA GLY A 335 6.74 -24.92 7.51
C GLY A 335 7.57 -24.54 6.29
N TYR A 336 7.62 -23.24 5.93
CA TYR A 336 8.56 -22.72 4.92
C TYR A 336 9.70 -21.94 5.55
#